data_AF-A0A9P5RF93-F1
#
_entry.id   AF-A0A9P5RF93-F1
#
_cell.length_a   1.000
_cell.length_b   1.000
_cell.length_c   1.000
_cell.angle_alpha   90.00
_cell.angle_beta   90.00
_cell.angle_gamma   90.00
#
_symmetry.space_group_name_H-M   'P 1'
#
loop_
_entity.id
_entity.type
_entity.pdbx_description
1 polymer ?
#
loop_
_entity_poly.entity_id
_entity_poly.type
_entity_poly.pdbx_seq_one_letter_code
_entity_poly.pdbx_strand_id
1 'polypeptide(L)' 'MMSKAKTQMVVMHPLPRVSEIEPEVDFDQRAAYFRQMRYGLYVRMALLALVLGKSI' A
#
# COMPACT_ATOMS: atom_id res chain seq x y z
N MET A 1 12.94 16.33 1.52
CA MET A 1 12.20 15.96 0.29
C MET A 1 10.69 16.09 0.46
N MET A 2 10.11 15.50 1.52
CA MET A 2 8.67 15.48 1.78
C MET A 2 8.01 16.83 2.10
N SER A 3 8.79 17.88 2.41
CA SER A 3 8.28 19.23 2.69
C SER A 3 7.68 19.97 1.49
N LYS A 4 8.05 19.59 0.26
CA LYS A 4 7.50 20.18 -0.99
C LYS A 4 6.33 19.39 -1.57
N ALA A 5 6.06 18.20 -1.04
CA ALA A 5 5.01 17.34 -1.55
C ALA A 5 3.64 17.78 -1.02
N LYS A 6 2.58 17.55 -1.82
CA LYS A 6 1.19 17.86 -1.42
C LYS A 6 0.86 17.17 -0.10
N THR A 7 0.10 17.85 0.76
CA THR A 7 -0.32 17.32 2.07
C THR A 7 -1.14 16.04 1.93
N GLN A 8 -1.96 15.93 0.88
CA GLN A 8 -2.80 14.75 0.60
C GLN A 8 -2.18 13.75 -0.39
N MET A 9 -0.89 13.89 -0.72
CA MET A 9 -0.20 12.89 -1.54
C MET A 9 -0.08 11.57 -0.76
N VAL A 10 -0.11 10.44 -1.47
CA VAL A 10 0.11 9.11 -0.88
C VAL A 10 1.34 8.47 -1.50
N VAL A 11 2.24 7.93 -0.66
CA VAL A 11 3.42 7.19 -1.08
C VAL A 11 3.14 5.69 -1.03
N MET A 12 3.22 5.04 -2.19
CA MET A 12 3.03 3.60 -2.36
C MET A 12 4.34 2.93 -2.75
N HIS A 13 4.49 1.64 -2.41
CA HIS A 13 5.65 0.83 -2.76
C HIS A 13 5.28 -0.66 -2.70
N PRO A 14 5.60 -1.48 -3.71
CA PRO A 14 5.22 -2.89 -3.74
C PRO A 14 6.02 -3.76 -2.76
N LEU A 15 7.17 -3.27 -2.28
CA LEU A 15 8.14 -3.99 -1.45
C LEU A 15 8.77 -5.23 -2.16
N PRO A 16 9.91 -5.76 -1.68
CA PRO A 16 10.77 -5.19 -0.63
C PRO A 16 11.38 -3.86 -1.09
N ARG A 17 11.66 -2.97 -0.14
CA ARG A 17 12.46 -1.77 -0.41
C ARG A 17 13.92 -2.01 -0.04
N VAL A 18 14.85 -1.37 -0.74
CA VAL A 18 16.30 -1.49 -0.52
C VAL A 18 16.90 -0.16 -0.10
N SER A 19 16.95 0.81 -1.01
CA SER A 19 17.56 2.14 -0.79
C SER A 19 16.75 3.27 -1.42
N GLU A 20 15.64 2.94 -2.07
CA GLU A 20 14.77 3.87 -2.78
C GLU A 20 13.90 4.71 -1.84
N ILE A 21 13.70 4.29 -0.58
CA ILE A 21 12.90 5.00 0.42
C ILE A 21 13.64 4.95 1.76
N GLU A 22 14.05 6.11 2.25
CA GLU A 22 14.67 6.25 3.56
C GLU A 22 13.72 5.80 4.70
N PRO A 23 14.21 5.13 5.75
CA PRO A 23 13.39 4.69 6.88
C PRO A 23 12.61 5.83 7.57
N GLU A 24 13.14 7.05 7.55
CA GLU A 24 12.48 8.24 8.11
C GLU A 24 11.10 8.52 7.48
N VAL A 25 10.90 8.09 6.23
CA VAL A 25 9.63 8.26 5.51
C VAL A 25 8.52 7.39 6.13
N ASP A 26 8.84 6.35 6.90
CA ASP A 26 7.85 5.51 7.58
C ASP A 26 6.97 6.30 8.56
N PHE A 27 7.53 7.36 9.14
CA PHE A 27 6.86 8.20 10.13
C PHE A 27 6.02 9.31 9.48
N ASP A 28 6.12 9.52 8.16
CA ASP A 28 5.26 10.44 7.44
C ASP A 28 3.88 9.80 7.25
N GLN A 29 2.80 10.51 7.61
CA GLN A 29 1.42 10.00 7.50
C GLN A 29 1.03 9.62 6.07
N ARG A 30 1.75 10.16 5.07
CA ARG A 30 1.55 9.88 3.65
C ARG A 30 2.14 8.54 3.21
N ALA A 31 3.01 7.92 4.02
CA ALA A 31 3.48 6.56 3.79
C ALA A 31 2.30 5.57 3.89
N ALA A 32 1.98 4.92 2.77
CA ALA A 32 0.86 3.99 2.69
C ALA A 32 1.26 2.58 2.26
N TYR A 33 2.53 2.31 1.95
CA TYR A 33 3.00 1.00 1.52
C TYR A 33 2.68 -0.14 2.52
N PHE A 34 2.67 0.13 3.83
CA PHE A 34 2.20 -0.87 4.81
C PHE A 34 0.68 -1.12 4.74
N ARG A 35 -0.12 -0.05 4.59
CA ARG A 35 -1.59 -0.18 4.40
C ARG A 35 -1.90 -0.91 3.08
N GLN A 36 -1.15 -0.61 2.03
CA GLN A 36 -1.22 -1.26 0.72
C GLN A 36 -1.02 -2.78 0.84
N MET A 37 -0.03 -3.25 1.60
CA MET A 37 0.19 -4.69 1.80
C MET A 37 -1.03 -5.37 2.45
N ARG A 38 -1.62 -4.73 3.47
CA ARG A 38 -2.86 -5.20 4.09
C ARG A 38 -4.03 -5.23 3.09
N TYR A 39 -4.15 -4.23 2.23
CA TYR A 39 -5.17 -4.22 1.18
C TYR A 39 -4.98 -5.36 0.16
N GLY A 40 -3.75 -5.79 -0.08
CA GLY A 40 -3.46 -6.98 -0.88
C GLY A 40 -4.11 -8.26 -0.34
N LEU A 41 -4.29 -8.41 0.98
CA LEU A 41 -5.03 -9.54 1.56
C LEU A 41 -6.51 -9.48 1.14
N TYR A 42 -7.16 -8.34 1.35
CA TYR A 42 -8.59 -8.17 1.07
C TYR A 42 -8.90 -8.29 -0.42
N VAL A 43 -8.06 -7.72 -1.29
CA VAL A 43 -8.22 -7.83 -2.74
C VAL A 43 -8.11 -9.29 -3.18
N ARG A 44 -7.15 -10.05 -2.65
CA ARG A 44 -7.02 -11.48 -2.99
C ARG A 44 -8.20 -12.29 -2.46
N MET A 45 -8.69 -12.02 -1.25
CA MET A 45 -9.89 -12.66 -0.72
C MET A 45 -11.10 -12.39 -1.62
N ALA A 46 -11.31 -11.14 -2.04
CA ALA A 46 -12.40 -10.76 -2.94
C ALA A 46 -12.26 -11.42 -4.31
N LEU A 47 -11.06 -11.47 -4.88
CA LEU A 47 -10.78 -12.15 -6.16
C LEU A 47 -11.05 -13.65 -6.06
N LEU A 48 -10.60 -14.31 -4.99
CA LEU A 48 -10.87 -15.73 -4.77
C LEU A 48 -12.37 -15.99 -4.58
N ALA A 49 -13.07 -15.14 -3.83
CA ALA A 49 -14.52 -15.23 -3.69
C ALA A 49 -15.25 -15.03 -5.02
N LEU A 50 -14.77 -14.15 -5.90
CA LEU A 50 -15.35 -13.94 -7.22
C LEU A 50 -15.15 -15.14 -8.17
N VAL A 51 -13.97 -15.76 -8.13
CA VAL A 51 -13.61 -16.87 -9.02
C VAL A 51 -14.14 -18.22 -8.53
N LEU A 52 -14.15 -18.44 -7.21
CA LEU A 52 -14.49 -19.73 -6.60
C LEU A 52 -15.84 -19.72 -5.88
N GLY A 53 -16.40 -18.55 -5.59
CA GLY A 53 -17.71 -18.42 -4.96
C GLY A 53 -18.79 -18.89 -5.91
N LYS A 54 -19.73 -19.70 -5.40
CA LYS A 54 -20.91 -20.09 -6.16
C LYS A 54 -21.69 -18.83 -6.52
N SER A 55 -22.07 -18.69 -7.79
CA SER A 55 -23.07 -17.69 -8.20
C SER A 55 -24.27 -17.85 -7.29
N ILE A 56 -24.64 -16.79 -6.58
CA ILE A 56 -25.95 -16.72 -5.91
C ILE A 56 -27.02 -16.75 -7.00
#